data_AF-K3WSH8-F1
#
_entry.id   AF-K3WSH8-F1
#
_cell.length_a   1.000
_cell.length_b   1.000
_cell.length_c   1.000
_cell.angle_alpha   90.00
_cell.angle_beta   90.00
_cell.angle_gamma   90.00
#
_symmetry.space_group_name_H-M   'P 1'
#
loop_
_entity.id
_entity.type
_entity.pdbx_description
1 polymer ?
#
loop_
_entity_poly.entity_id
_entity_poly.type
_entity_poly.pdbx_seq_one_letter_code
_entity_poly.pdbx_strand_id
1 'polypeptide(L)'
;MMACGMQRVLRAAVASRRCALRFSTASALPEGLQEITRIPRNPSWSLTELHHEGDVSESESVLTEAKACNESLAGLLRELAELCHLHIDDAKLPSLLKDVESIIQCTKTIQAMTLNENIDDLYAKDDFDSGIAPLREDVVTEGNCADKVLANAAEKSGYFFKVPKVLQD
;
A
#
# COMPACT_ATOMS: atom_id res chain seq x y z
N MET A 1 58.46 -8.99 37.62
CA MET A 1 57.76 -8.73 38.90
C MET A 1 56.76 -7.60 38.62
N MET A 2 55.48 -7.87 38.34
CA MET A 2 54.35 -7.99 39.30
C MET A 2 54.34 -6.79 40.28
N ALA A 3 53.31 -5.94 40.45
CA ALA A 3 51.86 -6.01 40.23
C ALA A 3 51.32 -4.55 40.04
N CYS A 4 50.33 -4.27 39.19
CA CYS A 4 48.87 -4.28 39.44
C CYS A 4 48.40 -3.44 40.65
N GLY A 5 47.68 -2.34 40.38
CA GLY A 5 47.08 -1.45 41.39
C GLY A 5 45.87 -0.72 40.82
N MET A 6 44.69 -1.07 41.35
CA MET A 6 43.34 -0.86 40.81
C MET A 6 42.81 0.59 40.72
N GLN A 7 41.92 0.79 39.75
CA GLN A 7 41.05 1.95 39.51
C GLN A 7 39.98 2.16 40.59
N ARG A 8 39.63 3.44 40.84
CA ARG A 8 38.31 3.84 41.35
C ARG A 8 37.85 5.10 40.62
N VAL A 9 36.85 4.97 39.74
CA VAL A 9 36.13 6.11 39.15
C VAL A 9 34.78 6.21 39.85
N LEU A 10 34.56 7.32 40.54
CA LEU A 10 33.30 7.70 41.17
C LEU A 10 32.27 8.04 40.08
N ARG A 11 31.15 7.31 40.03
CA ARG A 11 29.97 7.70 39.22
C ARG A 11 28.90 8.29 40.13
N ALA A 12 28.56 9.55 39.86
CA ALA A 12 27.48 10.29 40.51
C ALA A 12 26.11 9.71 40.13
N ALA A 13 25.25 9.53 41.12
CA ALA A 13 23.88 9.07 40.95
C ALA A 13 22.96 10.24 40.57
N VAL A 14 22.34 10.17 39.38
CA VAL A 14 21.22 11.05 39.00
C VAL A 14 19.93 10.31 39.38
N ALA A 15 19.26 10.82 40.41
CA ALA A 15 18.02 10.28 40.94
C ALA A 15 16.86 10.56 39.96
N SER A 16 16.43 9.54 39.22
CA SER A 16 15.19 9.57 38.44
C SER A 16 14.00 9.39 39.39
N ARG A 17 13.17 10.44 39.50
CA ARG A 17 11.94 10.45 40.30
C ARG A 17 10.95 9.45 39.70
N ARG A 18 10.84 8.25 40.30
CA ARG A 18 9.79 7.28 39.97
C ARG A 18 8.47 7.77 40.56
N CYS A 19 7.55 8.18 39.70
CA CYS A 19 6.15 8.38 40.04
C CYS A 19 5.56 7.00 40.40
N ALA A 20 5.25 6.79 41.67
CA ALA A 20 4.67 5.55 42.17
C ALA A 20 3.17 5.54 41.90
N LEU A 21 2.76 5.10 40.71
CA LEU A 21 1.39 4.62 40.49
C LEU A 21 1.26 3.26 41.16
N ARG A 22 0.51 3.25 42.27
CA ARG A 22 0.13 2.03 42.99
C ARG A 22 -0.83 1.24 42.12
N PHE A 23 -0.33 0.24 41.39
CA PHE A 23 -1.18 -0.79 40.82
C PHE A 23 -1.62 -1.72 41.95
N SER A 24 -2.92 -1.76 42.20
CA SER A 24 -3.57 -2.69 43.12
C SER A 24 -3.22 -4.12 42.72
N THR A 25 -2.57 -4.85 43.62
CA THR A 25 -2.27 -6.27 43.47
C THR A 25 -3.56 -7.10 43.52
N ALA A 26 -3.62 -8.11 42.66
CA ALA A 26 -4.55 -9.24 42.67
C ALA A 26 -5.93 -9.05 42.02
N SER A 27 -5.97 -8.88 40.70
CA SER A 27 -6.81 -9.79 39.91
C SER A 27 -5.87 -10.67 39.10
N ALA A 28 -6.04 -11.99 39.20
CA ALA A 28 -5.37 -12.90 38.28
C ALA A 28 -5.78 -12.48 36.87
N LEU A 29 -4.80 -12.31 35.97
CA LEU A 29 -5.10 -12.07 34.56
C LEU A 29 -6.11 -13.15 34.11
N PRO A 30 -7.17 -12.81 33.37
CA PRO A 30 -8.09 -13.79 32.83
C PRO A 30 -7.30 -14.88 32.09
N GLU A 31 -7.73 -16.14 32.18
CA GLU A 31 -6.93 -17.32 31.82
C GLU A 31 -6.27 -17.20 30.43
N GLY A 32 -6.99 -16.64 29.44
CA GLY A 32 -6.44 -16.41 28.10
C GLY A 32 -5.25 -15.43 28.03
N LEU A 33 -5.17 -14.43 28.90
CA LEU A 33 -4.01 -13.52 28.96
C LEU A 33 -2.81 -14.19 29.67
N GLN A 34 -3.07 -15.10 30.61
CA GLN A 34 -2.00 -15.92 31.20
C GLN A 34 -1.38 -16.86 30.16
N GLU A 35 -2.20 -17.41 29.28
CA GLU A 35 -1.78 -18.29 28.20
C GLU A 35 -0.90 -17.55 27.17
N ILE A 36 -1.32 -16.36 26.72
CA ILE A 36 -0.52 -15.51 25.81
C ILE A 36 0.84 -15.15 26.39
N THR A 37 0.91 -14.93 27.71
CA THR A 37 2.17 -14.59 28.40
C THR A 37 3.13 -15.78 28.50
N ARG A 38 2.61 -17.01 28.42
CA ARG A 38 3.38 -18.26 28.46
C ARG A 38 3.89 -18.70 27.07
N ILE A 39 3.44 -18.05 25.99
CA ILE A 39 3.95 -18.32 24.64
C ILE A 39 5.46 -18.06 24.64
N PRO A 40 6.30 -19.03 24.24
CA PRO A 40 7.73 -18.83 24.17
C PRO A 40 8.03 -17.72 23.16
N ARG A 41 8.72 -16.69 23.62
CA ARG A 41 9.28 -15.65 22.75
C ARG A 41 10.47 -16.23 22.01
N ASN A 42 10.18 -17.14 21.09
CA ASN A 42 11.16 -17.60 20.11
C ASN A 42 11.61 -16.38 19.29
N PRO A 43 12.87 -16.32 18.85
CA PRO A 43 13.29 -15.34 17.86
C PRO A 43 12.57 -15.64 16.55
N SER A 44 11.41 -15.02 16.35
CA SER A 44 10.72 -14.98 15.07
C SER A 44 11.13 -13.70 14.36
N TRP A 45 11.35 -13.76 13.05
CA TRP A 45 11.50 -12.57 12.25
C TRP A 45 10.30 -11.65 12.42
N SER A 46 10.54 -10.37 12.68
CA SER A 46 9.49 -9.37 12.63
C SER A 46 9.07 -9.13 11.18
N LEU A 47 7.82 -8.70 10.95
CA LEU A 47 7.36 -8.37 9.60
C LEU A 47 8.28 -7.33 8.94
N THR A 48 8.78 -6.38 9.72
CA THR A 48 9.74 -5.38 9.26
C THR A 48 11.06 -5.99 8.81
N GLU A 49 11.57 -7.00 9.51
CA GLU A 49 12.79 -7.72 9.13
C GLU A 49 12.60 -8.52 7.83
N LEU A 50 11.47 -9.21 7.66
CA LEU A 50 11.15 -9.95 6.43
C LEU A 50 11.04 -9.02 5.21
N HIS A 51 10.55 -7.80 5.39
CA HIS A 51 10.51 -6.80 4.32
C HIS A 51 11.88 -6.12 4.09
N HIS A 52 12.77 -6.08 5.09
CA HIS A 52 14.10 -5.45 4.98
C HIS A 52 15.16 -6.35 4.33
N GLU A 53 15.02 -7.68 4.36
CA GLU A 53 15.98 -8.57 3.68
C GLU A 53 15.95 -8.45 2.15
N GLY A 54 14.99 -7.70 1.59
CA GLY A 54 14.93 -7.29 0.19
C GLY A 54 15.65 -5.97 -0.13
N ASP A 55 16.30 -5.31 0.84
CA ASP A 55 17.13 -4.12 0.62
C ASP A 55 18.52 -4.54 0.09
N VAL A 56 18.52 -5.35 -0.98
CA VAL A 56 19.73 -5.68 -1.73
C VAL A 56 20.07 -4.45 -2.58
N SER A 57 21.12 -3.77 -2.13
CA SER A 57 22.05 -2.88 -2.84
C SER A 57 21.51 -1.96 -3.93
N GLU A 58 21.91 -0.69 -3.84
CA GLU A 58 22.22 0.18 -4.99
C GLU A 58 22.35 -0.59 -6.31
N SER A 59 21.41 -0.39 -7.25
CA SER A 59 21.34 -0.94 -8.61
C SER A 59 20.33 -2.07 -8.88
N GLU A 60 19.04 -1.79 -8.69
CA GLU A 60 18.00 -2.22 -9.65
C GLU A 60 16.71 -1.45 -9.35
N SER A 61 16.73 -0.12 -9.52
CA SER A 61 15.48 0.63 -9.62
C SER A 61 14.68 -0.04 -10.74
N VAL A 62 13.52 -0.57 -10.42
CA VAL A 62 12.67 -1.44 -11.26
C VAL A 62 12.41 -0.90 -12.67
N LEU A 63 12.70 0.38 -12.91
CA LEU A 63 12.43 1.12 -14.12
C LEU A 63 13.72 1.51 -14.89
N THR A 64 14.92 1.08 -14.47
CA THR A 64 16.17 1.31 -15.22
C THR A 64 16.29 0.49 -16.50
N GLU A 65 15.46 -0.52 -16.74
CA GLU A 65 15.49 -1.26 -18.00
C GLU A 65 14.93 -0.43 -19.17
N ALA A 66 14.19 0.65 -18.88
CA ALA A 66 13.82 1.68 -19.85
C ALA A 66 14.93 2.76 -20.05
N LYS A 67 16.05 2.68 -19.33
CA LYS A 67 17.13 3.70 -19.33
C LYS A 67 17.99 3.71 -20.60
N ALA A 68 17.75 2.83 -21.55
CA ALA A 68 18.47 2.80 -22.83
C ALA A 68 17.85 3.69 -23.92
N CYS A 69 16.63 4.20 -23.72
CA CYS A 69 16.02 5.22 -24.56
C CYS A 69 15.84 6.49 -23.72
N ASN A 70 16.17 7.66 -24.26
CA ASN A 70 16.23 8.93 -23.54
C ASN A 70 14.85 9.43 -23.05
N GLU A 71 14.24 8.78 -22.07
CA GLU A 71 12.98 9.21 -21.46
C GLU A 71 13.04 9.00 -19.95
N SER A 72 13.02 10.11 -19.21
CA SER A 72 13.11 10.13 -17.74
C SER A 72 11.91 9.39 -17.12
N LEU A 73 12.06 8.80 -15.93
CA LEU A 73 10.95 8.22 -15.13
C LEU A 73 9.78 9.21 -14.93
N ALA A 74 10.07 10.51 -14.94
CA ALA A 74 9.09 11.59 -14.99
C ALA A 74 8.16 11.54 -16.22
N GLY A 75 8.63 11.05 -17.36
CA GLY A 75 7.84 10.83 -18.59
C GLY A 75 6.81 9.72 -18.41
N LEU A 76 7.23 8.57 -17.88
CA LEU A 76 6.32 7.45 -17.59
C LEU A 76 5.18 7.84 -16.63
N LEU A 77 5.46 8.67 -15.62
CA LEU A 77 4.42 9.19 -14.74
C LEU A 77 3.47 10.16 -15.44
N ARG A 78 3.96 10.94 -16.41
CA ARG A 78 3.10 11.82 -17.22
C ARG A 78 2.20 11.01 -18.14
N GLU A 79 2.73 9.99 -18.81
CA GLU A 79 1.93 9.07 -19.64
C GLU A 79 0.86 8.37 -18.80
N LEU A 80 1.21 7.87 -17.61
CA LEU A 80 0.25 7.26 -16.70
C LEU A 80 -0.81 8.28 -16.24
N ALA A 81 -0.42 9.52 -15.98
CA ALA A 81 -1.36 10.58 -15.63
C ALA A 81 -2.32 10.89 -16.78
N GLU A 82 -1.83 10.92 -18.02
CA GLU A 82 -2.64 11.13 -19.22
C GLU A 82 -3.63 9.99 -19.43
N LEU A 83 -3.20 8.74 -19.27
CA LEU A 83 -4.07 7.55 -19.32
C LEU A 83 -5.16 7.57 -18.25
N CYS A 84 -4.85 8.08 -17.06
CA CYS A 84 -5.81 8.23 -15.97
C CYS A 84 -6.60 9.55 -16.02
N HIS A 85 -6.36 10.41 -17.01
CA HIS A 85 -6.94 11.76 -17.10
C HIS A 85 -6.72 12.62 -15.84
N LEU A 86 -5.53 12.51 -15.23
CA LEU A 86 -5.11 13.25 -14.05
C LEU A 86 -4.12 14.35 -14.43
N HIS A 87 -4.30 15.53 -13.84
CA HIS A 87 -3.34 16.63 -13.95
C HIS A 87 -2.35 16.57 -12.77
N ILE A 88 -1.04 16.62 -13.05
CA ILE A 88 0.02 16.55 -12.04
C ILE A 88 0.89 17.79 -12.13
N ASP A 89 1.07 18.47 -11.00
CA ASP A 89 2.02 19.58 -10.88
C ASP A 89 3.46 19.06 -10.93
N ASP A 90 4.32 19.70 -11.73
CA ASP A 90 5.74 19.33 -11.85
C ASP A 90 6.49 19.35 -10.50
N ALA A 91 6.05 20.19 -9.56
CA ALA A 91 6.62 20.28 -8.22
C ALA A 91 6.38 19.03 -7.36
N LYS A 92 5.29 18.29 -7.61
CA LYS A 92 4.91 17.07 -6.86
C LYS A 92 5.41 15.79 -7.53
N LEU A 93 5.88 15.90 -8.76
CA LEU A 93 6.41 14.78 -9.53
C LEU A 93 7.51 13.98 -8.79
N PRO A 94 8.53 14.59 -8.15
CA PRO A 94 9.59 13.82 -7.50
C PRO A 94 9.12 13.06 -6.25
N SER A 95 8.14 13.58 -5.50
CA SER A 95 7.58 12.85 -4.35
C SER A 95 6.72 11.68 -4.82
N LEU A 96 5.86 11.92 -5.81
CA LEU A 96 4.97 10.89 -6.34
C LEU A 96 5.74 9.73 -6.99
N LEU A 97 6.85 10.05 -7.64
CA LEU A 97 7.77 9.09 -8.21
C LEU A 97 8.29 8.10 -7.17
N LYS A 98 8.70 8.61 -6.01
CA LYS A 98 9.17 7.78 -4.91
C LYS A 98 8.07 6.86 -4.37
N ASP A 99 6.85 7.40 -4.24
CA ASP A 99 5.71 6.64 -3.74
C ASP A 99 5.32 5.51 -4.72
N VAL A 100 5.27 5.79 -6.01
CA VAL A 100 4.98 4.80 -7.06
C VAL A 100 6.07 3.74 -7.14
N GLU A 101 7.34 4.14 -7.07
CA GLU A 101 8.47 3.20 -7.04
C GLU A 101 8.35 2.24 -5.84
N SER A 102 7.99 2.76 -4.66
CA SER A 102 7.78 1.95 -3.46
C SER A 102 6.63 0.95 -3.62
N ILE A 103 5.52 1.36 -4.23
CA ILE A 103 4.38 0.47 -4.53
C ILE A 103 4.81 -0.64 -5.50
N ILE A 104 5.52 -0.29 -6.58
CA ILE A 104 5.95 -1.26 -7.58
C ILE A 104 6.93 -2.27 -6.95
N GLN A 105 7.86 -1.81 -6.12
CA GLN A 105 8.78 -2.70 -5.39
C GLN A 105 8.01 -3.67 -4.49
N CYS A 106 6.98 -3.18 -3.79
CA CYS A 106 6.10 -4.05 -3.00
C CYS A 106 5.43 -5.12 -3.89
N THR A 107 4.91 -4.77 -5.06
CA THR A 107 4.27 -5.76 -5.96
C THR A 107 5.24 -6.81 -6.49
N LYS A 108 6.50 -6.46 -6.75
CA LYS A 108 7.54 -7.43 -7.10
C LYS A 108 7.76 -8.49 -6.03
N THR A 109 7.70 -8.11 -4.75
CA THR A 109 7.82 -9.10 -3.67
C THR A 109 6.69 -10.13 -3.72
N ILE A 110 5.46 -9.70 -4.06
CA ILE A 110 4.31 -10.58 -4.20
C ILE A 110 4.50 -11.53 -5.41
N GLN A 111 5.03 -11.02 -6.52
CA GLN A 111 5.32 -11.83 -7.72
C GLN A 111 6.41 -12.87 -7.49
N ALA A 112 7.37 -12.61 -6.61
CA ALA A 112 8.44 -13.54 -6.26
C ALA A 112 7.98 -14.69 -5.35
N MET A 113 6.77 -14.61 -4.78
CA MET A 113 6.24 -15.67 -3.93
C MET A 113 5.80 -16.88 -4.76
N THR A 114 6.17 -18.08 -4.31
CA THR A 114 5.74 -19.32 -4.94
C THR A 114 4.23 -19.49 -4.78
N LEU A 115 3.52 -19.63 -5.91
CA LEU A 115 2.13 -20.02 -5.93
C LEU A 115 2.04 -21.54 -5.67
N ASN A 116 1.12 -21.96 -4.79
CA ASN A 116 0.85 -23.39 -4.59
C ASN A 116 0.20 -23.98 -5.85
N GLU A 117 0.47 -25.26 -6.12
CA GLU A 117 0.05 -25.95 -7.36
C GLU A 117 -1.49 -26.05 -7.55
N ASN A 118 -2.28 -25.79 -6.51
CA ASN A 118 -3.75 -25.91 -6.51
C ASN A 118 -4.44 -24.55 -6.22
N ILE A 119 -4.07 -23.51 -6.96
CA ILE A 119 -4.76 -22.21 -6.90
C ILE A 119 -5.56 -22.05 -8.19
N ASP A 120 -6.88 -22.09 -8.08
CA ASP A 120 -7.77 -21.69 -9.18
C ASP A 120 -7.73 -20.18 -9.35
N ASP A 121 -7.75 -19.73 -10.61
CA ASP A 121 -7.79 -18.31 -10.93
C ASP A 121 -9.10 -17.67 -10.44
N LEU A 122 -9.00 -16.82 -9.42
CA LEU A 122 -10.14 -16.13 -8.82
C LEU A 122 -10.52 -14.88 -9.62
N TYR A 123 -11.17 -15.03 -10.78
CA TYR A 123 -11.66 -13.90 -11.58
C TYR A 123 -13.09 -13.45 -11.21
N ALA A 124 -13.88 -14.30 -10.56
CA ALA A 124 -15.21 -13.98 -10.05
C ALA A 124 -15.56 -14.95 -8.93
N LYS A 125 -15.46 -14.50 -7.67
CA LYS A 125 -15.86 -15.29 -6.49
C LYS A 125 -17.36 -15.10 -6.24
N ASP A 126 -18.17 -15.24 -7.28
CA ASP A 126 -19.62 -15.17 -7.13
C ASP A 126 -20.18 -16.57 -6.89
N ASP A 127 -21.24 -16.64 -6.08
CA ASP A 127 -22.02 -17.84 -5.78
C ASP A 127 -22.72 -18.45 -7.03
N PHE A 128 -22.44 -17.94 -8.23
CA PHE A 128 -22.83 -18.52 -9.50
C PHE A 128 -21.90 -19.72 -9.81
N ASP A 129 -22.08 -20.79 -9.06
CA ASP A 129 -21.43 -22.13 -9.11
C ASP A 129 -21.47 -22.82 -10.50
N SER A 130 -21.95 -22.14 -11.54
CA SER A 130 -22.26 -22.72 -12.84
C SER A 130 -21.37 -22.23 -13.99
N GLY A 131 -20.48 -21.25 -13.77
CA GLY A 131 -19.63 -20.70 -14.85
C GLY A 131 -20.40 -20.03 -16.00
N ILE A 132 -21.71 -19.76 -15.82
CA ILE A 132 -22.58 -19.16 -16.82
C ILE A 132 -22.91 -17.73 -16.39
N ALA A 133 -22.53 -16.75 -17.21
CA ALA A 133 -22.88 -15.35 -16.99
C ALA A 133 -24.41 -15.16 -17.03
N PRO A 134 -24.99 -14.32 -16.15
CA PRO A 134 -26.42 -14.06 -16.14
C PRO A 134 -26.87 -13.45 -17.48
N LEU A 135 -27.84 -14.09 -18.13
CA LEU A 135 -28.44 -13.60 -19.37
C LEU A 135 -29.52 -12.55 -19.05
N ARG A 136 -29.46 -11.41 -19.74
CA ARG A 136 -30.52 -10.39 -19.70
C ARG A 136 -31.66 -10.79 -20.63
N GLU A 137 -32.91 -10.66 -20.18
CA GLU A 137 -34.08 -10.82 -21.04
C GLU A 137 -34.12 -9.76 -22.15
N ASP A 138 -34.52 -10.18 -23.37
CA ASP A 138 -34.63 -9.29 -24.52
C ASP A 138 -35.96 -8.52 -24.54
N VAL A 139 -36.12 -7.62 -23.57
CA VAL A 139 -37.30 -6.76 -23.44
C VAL A 139 -36.91 -5.31 -23.76
N VAL A 140 -37.64 -4.69 -24.70
CA VAL A 140 -37.46 -3.28 -25.04
C VAL A 140 -38.06 -2.42 -23.93
N THR A 141 -37.22 -1.60 -23.29
CA THR A 141 -37.65 -0.61 -22.30
C THR A 141 -37.49 0.78 -22.94
N GLU A 142 -38.60 1.45 -23.23
CA GLU A 142 -38.61 2.76 -23.92
C GLU A 142 -37.87 3.85 -23.14
N GLY A 143 -37.22 4.78 -23.87
CA GLY A 143 -36.13 5.63 -23.37
C GLY A 143 -36.41 7.14 -23.28
N ASN A 144 -37.66 7.59 -23.19
CA ASN A 144 -37.98 9.03 -23.13
C ASN A 144 -37.77 9.65 -21.73
N CYS A 145 -36.58 9.51 -21.17
CA CYS A 145 -36.23 9.95 -19.81
C CYS A 145 -35.10 10.99 -19.77
N ALA A 146 -34.95 11.79 -20.83
CA ALA A 146 -33.87 12.78 -20.96
C ALA A 146 -33.76 13.72 -19.74
N ASP A 147 -34.89 14.20 -19.22
CA ASP A 147 -34.91 15.07 -18.04
C ASP A 147 -34.35 14.37 -16.78
N LYS A 148 -34.60 13.06 -16.63
CA LYS A 148 -34.09 12.26 -15.51
C LYS A 148 -32.59 12.00 -15.66
N VAL A 149 -32.13 11.70 -16.87
CA VAL A 149 -30.71 11.45 -17.18
C VAL A 149 -29.87 12.72 -16.93
N LEU A 150 -30.40 13.88 -17.32
CA LEU A 150 -29.71 15.17 -17.19
C LEU A 150 -29.89 15.84 -15.83
N ALA A 151 -30.60 15.23 -14.87
CA ALA A 151 -30.86 15.81 -13.56
C ALA A 151 -29.57 16.04 -12.75
N ASN A 152 -28.59 15.15 -12.90
CA ASN A 152 -27.29 15.22 -12.21
C ASN A 152 -26.19 15.88 -13.06
N ALA A 153 -26.51 16.36 -14.27
CA ALA A 153 -25.52 16.97 -15.15
C ALA A 153 -25.11 18.36 -14.61
N ALA A 154 -23.81 18.62 -14.52
CA ALA A 154 -23.28 19.91 -14.08
C ALA A 154 -23.67 21.07 -15.02
N GLU A 155 -23.54 20.85 -16.33
CA GLU A 155 -23.95 21.80 -17.36
C GLU A 155 -24.69 21.08 -18.49
N LYS A 156 -25.85 21.61 -18.89
CA LYS A 156 -26.68 21.05 -19.96
C LYS A 156 -27.11 22.12 -20.95
N SER A 157 -27.22 21.74 -22.22
CA SER A 157 -27.75 22.56 -23.30
C SER A 157 -28.90 21.82 -23.95
N GLY A 158 -30.13 22.20 -23.60
CA GLY A 158 -31.33 21.46 -24.01
C GLY A 158 -31.25 20.00 -23.56
N TYR A 159 -31.30 19.08 -24.52
CA TYR A 159 -31.23 17.63 -24.30
C TYR A 159 -29.80 17.05 -24.32
N PHE A 160 -28.76 17.89 -24.29
CA PHE A 160 -27.37 17.45 -24.45
C PHE A 160 -26.50 17.84 -23.24
N PHE A 161 -25.50 17.00 -22.95
CA PHE A 161 -24.40 17.36 -22.06
C PHE A 161 -23.49 18.38 -22.74
N LYS A 162 -23.20 19.48 -22.04
CA LYS A 162 -22.26 20.48 -22.56
C LYS A 162 -20.84 20.09 -22.15
N VAL A 163 -19.96 19.91 -23.13
CA VAL A 163 -18.54 19.55 -22.94
C VAL A 163 -17.68 20.55 -23.73
N PRO A 164 -16.57 21.06 -23.16
CA PRO A 164 -15.66 21.93 -23.90
C PRO A 164 -15.05 21.17 -25.08
N LYS A 165 -15.08 21.80 -26.25
CA LYS A 165 -14.38 21.27 -27.42
C LYS A 165 -12.89 21.54 -27.25
N VAL A 166 -12.10 20.48 -27.16
CA VAL A 166 -10.63 20.59 -27.21
C VAL A 166 -10.26 20.82 -28.68
N LEU A 167 -9.68 21.98 -28.98
CA LEU A 167 -8.98 22.22 -30.23
C LEU A 167 -7.50 21.93 -29.93
N GLN A 168 -6.89 21.03 -30.70
CA GLN A 168 -5.45 20.79 -30.63
C GLN A 168 -4.77 21.86 -31.49
N ASP A 169 -3.72 22.50 -30.96
CA ASP A 169 -2.74 23.24 -31.76
C ASP A 169 -1.69 22.29 -32.34
#